data_AF-A0A2N1IYQ3-F1
#
_entry.id   AF-A0A2N1IYQ3-F1
#
_cell.length_a   1.000
_cell.length_b   1.000
_cell.length_c   1.000
_cell.angle_alpha   90.00
_cell.angle_beta   90.00
_cell.angle_gamma   90.00
#
_symmetry.space_group_name_H-M   'P 1'
#
loop_
_entity.id
_entity.type
_entity.pdbx_description
1 polymer ?
#
loop_
_entity_poly.entity_id
_entity_poly.type
_entity_poly.pdbx_seq_one_letter_code
_entity_poly.pdbx_strand_id
1 'polypeptide(L)'
;MKWMVAALSVALGGCVSVAELEQSHETLDVISGKSPRAYADCVKQKLADTRDPLTEEQRGDGLRLIVPQKIASSAGPAALVDIDKRGSGSSIKLHERLNNFPLRLGDVRTAATECISGS
;
A
#
# COMPACT_ATOMS: atom_id res chain seq x y z
N MET A 1 -38.11 6.00 -22.76
CA MET A 1 -36.68 5.75 -23.09
C MET A 1 -35.89 5.54 -21.82
N LYS A 2 -35.38 4.32 -21.59
CA LYS A 2 -34.67 3.87 -20.38
C LYS A 2 -33.22 3.45 -20.70
N TRP A 3 -32.49 4.27 -21.48
CA TRP A 3 -31.19 3.91 -22.05
C TRP A 3 -30.17 5.06 -22.05
N MET A 4 -30.16 5.90 -21.01
CA MET A 4 -29.17 7.00 -20.87
C MET A 4 -28.38 6.95 -19.56
N VAL A 5 -28.14 5.75 -19.00
CA VAL A 5 -27.34 5.59 -17.76
C VAL A 5 -26.14 4.65 -17.95
N ALA A 6 -25.80 4.29 -19.19
CA ALA A 6 -24.71 3.33 -19.47
C ALA A 6 -23.50 3.96 -20.16
N ALA A 7 -23.24 5.26 -19.97
CA ALA A 7 -22.15 5.97 -20.66
C ALA A 7 -21.05 6.52 -19.74
N LEU A 8 -21.05 6.23 -18.44
CA LEU A 8 -20.11 6.88 -17.50
C LEU A 8 -19.16 5.96 -16.72
N SER A 9 -19.04 4.66 -17.03
CA SER A 9 -18.27 3.76 -16.15
C SER A 9 -17.38 2.72 -16.83
N VAL A 10 -16.99 2.92 -18.09
CA VAL A 10 -15.99 2.06 -18.74
C VAL A 10 -14.70 2.85 -18.97
N ALA A 11 -14.00 3.17 -17.88
CA ALA A 11 -12.55 3.37 -17.89
C ALA A 11 -11.90 2.04 -17.49
N LEU A 12 -12.13 0.98 -18.28
CA LEU A 12 -11.44 -0.30 -18.10
C LEU A 12 -10.01 -0.15 -18.65
N GLY A 13 -9.11 0.41 -17.84
CA GLY A 13 -7.69 0.46 -18.17
C GLY A 13 -6.91 1.49 -17.36
N GLY A 14 -6.38 1.10 -16.21
CA GLY A 14 -5.09 1.62 -15.73
C GLY A 14 -5.07 2.41 -14.42
N CYS A 15 -6.19 2.99 -13.97
CA CYS A 15 -6.23 3.82 -12.76
C CYS A 15 -6.75 3.00 -11.56
N VAL A 16 -5.92 2.12 -11.01
CA VAL A 16 -6.24 1.53 -9.70
C VAL A 16 -6.26 2.68 -8.68
N SER A 17 -7.37 2.85 -7.98
CA SER A 17 -7.52 3.89 -6.96
C SER A 17 -7.15 3.37 -5.56
N VAL A 18 -6.95 4.28 -4.61
CA VAL A 18 -6.78 3.92 -3.19
C VAL A 18 -7.98 3.09 -2.70
N ALA A 19 -9.20 3.48 -3.07
CA ALA A 19 -10.41 2.77 -2.68
C ALA A 19 -10.47 1.33 -3.23
N GLU A 20 -10.00 1.10 -4.45
CA GLU A 20 -9.94 -0.23 -5.04
C GLU A 20 -8.90 -1.12 -4.35
N LEU A 21 -7.73 -0.57 -4.00
CA LEU A 21 -6.73 -1.31 -3.21
C LEU A 21 -7.20 -1.65 -1.82
N GLU A 22 -7.89 -0.73 -1.14
CA GLU A 22 -8.41 -0.94 0.20
C GLU A 22 -9.41 -2.11 0.27
N GLN A 23 -10.19 -2.32 -0.80
CA GLN A 23 -11.12 -3.44 -0.91
C GLN A 23 -10.46 -4.76 -1.34
N SER A 24 -9.20 -4.73 -1.76
CA SER A 24 -8.46 -5.92 -2.18
C SER A 24 -8.00 -6.76 -0.99
N HIS A 25 -7.74 -8.05 -1.22
CA HIS A 25 -7.18 -8.90 -0.16
C HIS A 25 -5.76 -8.48 0.22
N GLU A 26 -5.48 -8.57 1.52
CA GLU A 26 -4.16 -8.30 2.09
C GLU A 26 -3.13 -9.32 1.59
N THR A 27 -1.96 -8.82 1.22
CA THR A 27 -0.80 -9.61 0.79
C THR A 27 0.19 -9.85 1.93
N LEU A 28 0.03 -9.09 3.02
CA LEU A 28 0.73 -9.24 4.29
C LEU A 28 -0.22 -8.75 5.40
N ASP A 29 -0.43 -9.57 6.42
CA ASP A 29 -1.06 -9.20 7.69
C ASP A 29 -0.18 -9.74 8.82
N VAL A 30 0.52 -8.83 9.51
CA VAL A 30 1.57 -9.18 10.48
C VAL A 30 1.61 -8.17 11.62
N ILE A 31 2.31 -8.52 12.70
CA ILE A 31 2.57 -7.63 13.84
C ILE A 31 4.07 -7.32 13.87
N SER A 32 4.40 -6.05 14.10
CA SER A 32 5.76 -5.57 14.36
C SER A 32 5.90 -5.10 15.81
N GLY A 33 7.10 -5.28 16.38
CA GLY A 33 7.46 -4.66 17.65
C GLY A 33 7.78 -3.16 17.54
N LYS A 34 7.86 -2.59 16.33
CA LYS A 34 8.13 -1.17 16.11
C LYS A 34 6.86 -0.33 16.33
N SER A 35 7.03 0.92 16.75
CA SER A 35 5.93 1.88 16.74
C SER A 35 5.48 2.17 15.30
N PRO A 36 4.25 2.66 15.06
CA PRO A 36 3.80 2.98 13.71
C PRO A 36 4.76 3.87 12.92
N ARG A 37 5.29 4.91 13.58
CA ARG A 37 6.29 5.83 13.00
C ARG A 37 7.59 5.11 12.64
N ALA A 38 8.17 4.33 13.56
CA ALA A 38 9.43 3.63 13.34
C ALA A 38 9.30 2.56 12.23
N TYR A 39 8.15 1.88 12.15
CA TYR A 39 7.86 0.95 11.07
C TYR A 39 7.73 1.69 9.72
N ALA A 40 6.97 2.79 9.69
CA ALA A 40 6.80 3.60 8.48
C ALA A 40 8.14 4.13 7.94
N ASP A 41 9.00 4.63 8.82
CA ASP A 41 10.30 5.18 8.44
C ASP A 41 11.23 4.08 7.88
N CYS A 42 11.21 2.88 8.48
CA CYS A 42 11.92 1.71 7.93
C CYS A 42 11.46 1.38 6.51
N VAL A 43 10.15 1.34 6.26
CA VAL A 43 9.60 1.03 4.93
C VAL A 43 10.00 2.10 3.91
N LYS A 44 9.93 3.38 4.27
CA LYS A 44 10.37 4.49 3.41
C LYS A 44 11.85 4.37 3.06
N GLN A 45 12.70 4.07 4.03
CA GLN A 45 14.14 3.88 3.80
C GLN A 45 14.42 2.71 2.84
N LYS A 46 13.74 1.57 3.03
CA LYS A 46 13.91 0.39 2.17
C LYS A 46 13.44 0.60 0.73
N LEU A 47 12.46 1.47 0.51
CA LEU A 47 11.90 1.74 -0.81
C LEU A 47 12.52 2.97 -1.51
N ALA A 48 13.31 3.78 -0.81
CA ALA A 48 13.88 5.03 -1.32
C ALA A 48 14.69 4.86 -2.61
N ASP A 49 15.38 3.73 -2.79
CA ASP A 49 16.20 3.46 -3.97
C ASP A 49 15.39 2.99 -5.19
N THR A 50 14.14 2.58 -4.99
CA THR A 50 13.33 1.91 -6.03
C THR A 50 12.01 2.60 -6.35
N ARG A 51 11.62 3.59 -5.56
CA ARG A 51 10.33 4.28 -5.64
C ARG A 51 10.52 5.78 -5.45
N ASP A 52 9.63 6.55 -6.07
CA ASP A 52 9.41 7.94 -5.68
C ASP A 52 8.97 8.03 -4.21
N PRO A 53 9.12 9.20 -3.55
CA PRO A 53 8.71 9.40 -2.18
C PRO A 53 7.27 8.94 -1.90
N LEU A 54 7.10 8.14 -0.85
CA LEU A 54 5.81 7.65 -0.41
C LEU A 54 4.98 8.80 0.19
N THR A 55 3.69 8.85 -0.12
CA THR A 55 2.77 9.74 0.59
C THR A 55 2.35 9.11 1.91
N GLU A 56 2.31 9.89 2.97
CA GLU A 56 1.88 9.44 4.30
C GLU A 56 0.57 10.12 4.68
N GLU A 57 -0.36 9.35 5.21
CA GLU A 57 -1.62 9.82 5.78
C GLU A 57 -1.72 9.41 7.25
N GLN A 58 -2.11 10.36 8.11
CA GLN A 58 -2.41 10.08 9.51
C GLN A 58 -3.79 9.41 9.63
N ARG A 59 -3.86 8.27 10.33
CA ARG A 59 -5.08 7.47 10.49
C ARG A 59 -5.28 7.11 11.96
N GLY A 60 -6.01 7.96 12.70
CA GLY A 60 -6.15 7.78 14.15
C GLY A 60 -4.79 7.82 14.84
N ASP A 61 -4.45 6.76 15.57
CA ASP A 61 -3.15 6.55 16.22
C ASP A 61 -2.13 5.76 15.36
N GLY A 62 -2.51 5.42 14.12
CA GLY A 62 -1.69 4.76 13.11
C GLY A 62 -1.33 5.67 11.92
N LEU A 63 -0.73 5.06 10.89
CA LEU A 63 -0.31 5.70 9.65
C LEU A 63 -0.74 4.86 8.46
N ARG A 64 -0.98 5.49 7.32
CA ARG A 64 -1.03 4.83 6.01
C ARG A 64 0.08 5.36 5.13
N LEU A 65 0.83 4.46 4.51
CA LEU A 65 1.73 4.79 3.41
C LEU A 65 1.08 4.44 2.08
N ILE A 66 1.03 5.42 1.19
CA ILE A 66 0.61 5.24 -0.20
C ILE A 66 1.87 5.14 -1.04
N VAL A 67 2.13 3.95 -1.58
CA VAL A 67 3.34 3.64 -2.33
C VAL A 67 3.12 3.92 -3.81
N PRO A 68 3.91 4.76 -4.48
CA PRO A 68 3.76 5.00 -5.91
C PRO A 68 4.21 3.80 -6.74
N GLN A 69 3.78 3.71 -8.00
CA GLN A 69 4.31 2.75 -8.97
C GLN A 69 5.78 3.03 -9.29
N LYS A 70 6.55 2.02 -9.73
CA LYS A 70 7.95 2.23 -10.18
C LYS A 70 8.05 3.10 -11.44
N ILE A 71 7.01 3.08 -12.26
CA ILE A 71 6.96 3.85 -13.50
C ILE A 71 6.10 5.06 -13.23
N ALA A 72 6.73 6.23 -13.11
CA ALA A 72 6.07 7.50 -12.77
C ALA A 72 4.90 7.88 -13.72
N SER A 73 4.92 7.38 -14.95
CA SER A 73 3.86 7.60 -15.95
C SER A 73 2.60 6.75 -15.74
N SER A 74 2.62 5.81 -14.78
CA SER A 74 1.47 4.95 -14.49
C SER A 74 0.58 5.55 -13.41
N ALA A 75 -0.73 5.60 -13.66
CA ALA A 75 -1.69 6.17 -12.74
C ALA A 75 -1.94 5.26 -11.52
N GLY A 76 -2.07 5.87 -10.35
CA GLY A 76 -2.51 5.22 -9.11
C GLY A 76 -1.38 4.57 -8.28
N PRO A 77 -1.64 4.28 -7.00
CA PRO A 77 -0.65 3.70 -6.09
C PRO A 77 -0.32 2.25 -6.43
N ALA A 78 0.89 1.79 -6.14
CA ALA A 78 1.28 0.38 -6.15
C ALA A 78 0.75 -0.43 -4.99
N ALA A 79 0.71 0.19 -3.82
CA ALA A 79 0.34 -0.48 -2.60
C ALA A 79 -0.14 0.53 -1.55
N LEU A 80 -0.91 0.03 -0.60
CA LEU A 80 -1.23 0.69 0.65
C LEU A 80 -0.61 -0.11 1.78
N VAL A 81 0.14 0.56 2.65
CA VAL A 81 0.66 -0.01 3.89
C VAL A 81 -0.08 0.66 5.04
N ASP A 82 -1.06 -0.05 5.60
CA ASP A 82 -1.77 0.38 6.79
C ASP A 82 -1.01 -0.08 8.04
N ILE A 83 -0.73 0.86 8.93
CA ILE A 83 0.14 0.68 10.09
C ILE A 83 -0.62 1.19 11.33
N ASP A 84 -1.38 0.31 11.95
CA ASP A 84 -2.19 0.64 13.11
C ASP A 84 -1.43 0.40 14.41
N LYS A 85 -1.64 1.25 15.42
CA LYS A 85 -1.01 1.07 16.72
C LYS A 85 -1.59 -0.15 17.43
N ARG A 86 -0.71 -0.97 18.04
CA ARG A 86 -1.10 -2.14 18.82
C ARG A 86 -0.19 -2.32 20.03
N GLY A 87 -0.69 -2.03 21.23
CA GLY A 87 0.10 -2.13 22.46
C GLY A 87 1.37 -1.28 22.38
N SER A 88 2.54 -1.91 22.53
CA SER A 88 3.85 -1.26 22.38
C SER A 88 4.38 -1.22 20.93
N GLY A 89 3.71 -1.88 19.98
CA GLY A 89 4.13 -1.98 18.58
C GLY A 89 3.03 -1.58 17.59
N SER A 90 3.00 -2.23 16.43
CA SER A 90 2.03 -1.95 15.36
C SER A 90 1.54 -3.22 14.66
N SER A 91 0.28 -3.21 14.21
CA SER A 91 -0.25 -4.18 13.23
C SER A 91 -0.14 -3.60 11.83
N ILE A 92 0.27 -4.44 10.87
CA ILE A 92 0.57 -4.04 9.51
C ILE A 92 -0.35 -4.79 8.56
N LYS A 93 -1.07 -4.07 7.72
CA LYS A 93 -1.83 -4.62 6.59
C LYS A 93 -1.29 -4.05 5.28
N LEU A 94 -0.95 -4.93 4.35
CA LEU A 94 -0.40 -4.56 3.05
C LEU A 94 -1.37 -4.96 1.94
N HIS A 95 -1.85 -3.98 1.19
CA HIS A 95 -2.65 -4.18 -0.01
C HIS A 95 -1.82 -3.83 -1.23
N GLU A 96 -1.63 -4.76 -2.17
CA GLU A 96 -0.81 -4.54 -3.35
C GLU A 96 -1.62 -4.68 -4.63
N ARG A 97 -1.31 -3.85 -5.62
CA ARG A 97 -1.80 -4.05 -6.99
C ARG A 97 -1.38 -5.41 -7.49
N LEU A 98 -2.26 -6.03 -8.28
CA LEU A 98 -1.98 -7.31 -8.92
C LEU A 98 -1.65 -8.42 -7.90
N ASN A 99 -2.27 -8.39 -6.71
CA ASN A 99 -2.03 -9.37 -5.64
C ASN A 99 -2.26 -10.83 -6.06
N ASN A 100 -3.02 -11.07 -7.13
CA ASN A 100 -3.28 -12.37 -7.74
C ASN A 100 -2.37 -12.70 -8.95
N PHE A 101 -1.41 -11.84 -9.30
CA PHE A 101 -0.58 -11.99 -10.49
C PHE A 101 0.83 -12.52 -10.13
N PRO A 102 1.27 -13.67 -10.68
CA PRO A 102 2.56 -14.28 -10.31
C PRO A 102 3.81 -13.45 -10.62
N LEU A 103 3.75 -12.56 -11.62
CA LEU A 103 4.88 -11.70 -12.01
C LEU A 103 4.82 -10.30 -11.37
N ARG A 104 4.06 -10.15 -10.28
CA ARG A 104 4.00 -8.91 -9.52
C ARG A 104 5.39 -8.55 -8.97
N LEU A 105 5.70 -7.25 -9.00
CA LEU A 105 6.86 -6.70 -8.31
C LEU A 105 6.67 -6.85 -6.79
N GLY A 106 7.46 -7.70 -6.16
CA GLY A 106 7.37 -8.04 -4.73
C GLY A 106 8.22 -7.17 -3.81
N ASP A 107 8.79 -6.07 -4.30
CA ASP A 107 9.69 -5.19 -3.55
C ASP A 107 9.00 -4.52 -2.36
N VAL A 108 7.73 -4.12 -2.50
CA VAL A 108 6.97 -3.52 -1.38
C VAL A 108 6.73 -4.54 -0.27
N ARG A 109 6.24 -5.75 -0.61
CA ARG A 109 6.11 -6.85 0.36
C ARG A 109 7.43 -7.21 1.02
N THR A 110 8.51 -7.24 0.25
CA THR A 110 9.87 -7.55 0.77
C THR A 110 10.30 -6.49 1.77
N ALA A 111 10.22 -5.21 1.41
CA ALA A 111 10.54 -4.08 2.30
C ALA A 111 9.69 -4.10 3.58
N ALA A 112 8.37 -4.32 3.45
CA ALA A 112 7.48 -4.45 4.60
C ALA A 112 7.87 -5.63 5.51
N THR A 113 8.23 -6.77 4.92
CA THR A 113 8.65 -7.97 5.67
C THR A 113 9.97 -7.74 6.43
N GLU A 114 10.95 -7.12 5.79
CA GLU A 114 12.23 -6.77 6.42
C GLU A 114 12.07 -5.81 7.59
N CYS A 115 11.02 -4.98 7.58
CA CYS A 115 10.74 -4.03 8.65
C CYS A 115 10.02 -4.63 9.86
N ILE A 116 9.53 -5.89 9.80
CA ILE A 116 8.75 -6.53 10.88
C ILE A 116 9.56 -6.62 12.18
N SER A 117 10.81 -7.07 12.09
CA SER A 117 11.65 -7.36 13.26
C SER A 117 12.19 -6.08 13.91
N GLY A 118 12.27 -6.08 15.24
CA GLY A 118 12.80 -4.98 16.03
C GLY A 118 14.34 -4.95 15.99
N SER A 119 14.88 -3.97 15.29
CA SER A 119 16.22 -3.42 15.46
C SER A 119 16.17 -1.96 15.08
#